data_AF-A0A1Y1NK61-F1
#
_entry.id   AF-A0A1Y1NK61-F1
#
_cell.length_a   1.000
_cell.length_b   1.000
_cell.length_c   1.000
_cell.angle_alpha   90.00
_cell.angle_beta   90.00
_cell.angle_gamma   90.00
#
_symmetry.space_group_name_H-M   'P 1'
#
loop_
_entity.id
_entity.type
_entity.pdbx_description
1 polymer ?
#
loop_
_entity_poly.entity_id
_entity_poly.type
_entity_poly.pdbx_seq_one_letter_code
_entity_poly.pdbx_strand_id
1 'polypeptide(L)'
;MEVTLETYDSSNEPLQRGGETVIADLRHRDAGISRSVQVKVEDNRNGTYNLKFTPDVAGKLLLSVLIKGQPIKDNPFPIVVRTLRPHHGTFHCCTFCSSGGSKEATCGCGGKMPGGYRGCGHGHDGHPGRRHWSCCGNALEHSECVRASSTHYQFTL
;
A
#
# COMPACT_ATOMS: atom_id res chain seq x y z
N MET A 1 5.62 -3.52 6.05
CA MET A 1 6.08 -4.38 4.95
C MET A 1 6.93 -5.49 5.53
N GLU A 2 6.97 -6.65 4.89
CA GLU A 2 7.71 -7.84 5.35
C GLU A 2 8.40 -8.51 4.16
N VAL A 3 9.65 -8.91 4.34
CA VAL A 3 10.44 -9.68 3.39
C VAL A 3 11.03 -10.88 4.12
N THR A 4 10.93 -12.06 3.52
CA THR A 4 11.54 -13.27 4.06
C THR A 4 12.92 -13.48 3.44
N LEU A 5 13.92 -13.62 4.31
CA LEU A 5 15.27 -14.04 3.96
C LEU A 5 15.37 -15.55 4.19
N GLU A 6 15.74 -16.28 3.16
CA GLU A 6 16.02 -17.71 3.22
C GLU A 6 17.53 -17.93 3.20
N THR A 7 18.02 -18.87 4.01
CA THR A 7 19.44 -19.17 4.11
C THR A 7 19.74 -20.56 3.58
N TYR A 8 20.85 -20.68 2.85
CA TYR A 8 21.30 -21.89 2.19
C TYR A 8 22.75 -22.19 2.58
N ASP A 9 23.12 -23.47 2.58
CA ASP A 9 24.51 -23.88 2.76
C ASP A 9 25.32 -23.80 1.45
N SER A 10 26.58 -24.25 1.51
CA SER A 10 27.48 -24.29 0.34
C SER A 10 27.01 -25.24 -0.77
N SER A 11 26.16 -26.20 -0.45
CA SER A 11 25.54 -27.15 -1.38
C SER A 11 24.24 -26.62 -1.97
N ASN A 12 23.84 -25.40 -1.61
CA ASN A 12 22.57 -24.76 -1.98
C ASN A 12 21.34 -25.50 -1.41
N GLU A 13 21.50 -26.17 -0.27
CA GLU A 13 20.38 -26.74 0.49
C GLU A 13 19.88 -25.76 1.56
N PRO A 14 18.55 -25.66 1.79
CA PRO A 14 17.99 -24.74 2.76
C PRO A 14 18.42 -25.16 4.18
N LEU A 15 18.94 -24.20 4.94
CA LEU A 15 19.26 -24.43 6.34
C LEU A 15 17.98 -24.76 7.12
N GLN A 16 18.06 -25.75 8.00
CA GLN A 16 16.92 -26.20 8.81
C GLN A 16 16.81 -25.47 10.16
N ARG A 17 17.77 -24.60 10.47
CA ARG A 17 17.88 -23.90 11.74
C ARG A 17 18.32 -22.46 11.51
N GLY A 18 17.77 -21.57 12.32
CA GLY A 18 18.24 -20.18 12.42
C GLY A 18 19.44 -20.04 13.35
N GLY A 19 19.58 -18.89 13.98
CA GLY A 19 20.63 -18.56 14.94
C GLY A 19 21.79 -17.76 14.35
N GLU A 20 21.74 -17.43 13.06
CA GLU A 20 22.76 -16.58 12.45
C GLU A 20 22.54 -15.11 12.77
N THR A 21 23.64 -14.38 12.94
CA THR A 21 23.57 -12.93 13.14
C THR A 21 23.27 -12.26 11.81
N VAL A 22 22.00 -11.88 11.64
CA VAL A 22 21.49 -11.16 10.47
C VAL A 22 21.34 -9.68 10.82
N ILE A 23 21.98 -8.81 10.04
CA ILE A 23 21.87 -7.35 10.14
C ILE A 23 21.23 -6.84 8.86
N ALA A 24 20.17 -6.05 8.99
CA ALA A 24 19.50 -5.42 7.87
C ALA A 24 19.43 -3.90 8.07
N ASP A 25 19.72 -3.15 7.02
CA ASP A 25 19.74 -1.69 7.02
C ASP A 25 19.05 -1.18 5.75
N LEU A 26 18.00 -0.39 5.91
CA LEU A 26 17.21 0.13 4.80
C LEU A 26 17.44 1.63 4.68
N ARG A 27 17.96 2.09 3.54
CA ARG A 27 18.28 3.51 3.32
C ARG A 27 17.52 4.11 2.16
N HIS A 28 17.10 5.36 2.33
CA HIS A 28 16.66 6.24 1.27
C HIS A 28 17.71 7.33 1.04
N ARG A 29 17.97 7.68 -0.22
CA ARG A 29 18.86 8.78 -0.59
C ARG A 29 18.07 9.83 -1.36
N ASP A 30 17.98 11.02 -0.79
CA ASP A 30 17.29 12.17 -1.38
C ASP A 30 18.13 13.43 -1.23
N ALA A 31 18.30 14.18 -2.32
CA ALA A 31 19.11 15.40 -2.36
C ALA A 31 20.49 15.31 -1.65
N GLY A 32 21.14 14.15 -1.70
CA GLY A 32 22.43 13.92 -1.04
C GLY A 32 22.36 13.54 0.45
N ILE A 33 21.19 13.61 1.07
CA ILE A 33 20.94 13.19 2.46
C ILE A 33 20.53 11.73 2.47
N SER A 34 21.23 10.91 3.27
CA SER A 34 20.86 9.52 3.50
C SER A 34 20.04 9.41 4.79
N ARG A 35 18.84 8.85 4.70
CA ARG A 35 17.98 8.53 5.85
C ARG A 35 17.86 7.03 5.99
N SER A 36 17.94 6.53 7.22
CA SER A 36 17.73 5.13 7.55
C SER A 36 16.30 4.88 8.00
N VAL A 37 15.68 3.83 7.48
CA VAL A 37 14.41 3.28 7.94
C VAL A 37 14.73 2.08 8.84
N GLN A 38 14.12 2.04 10.03
CA GLN A 38 14.34 0.94 10.96
C GLN A 38 13.84 -0.38 10.37
N VAL A 39 14.71 -1.40 10.38
CA VAL A 39 14.36 -2.78 10.02
C VAL A 39 14.43 -3.64 11.27
N LYS A 40 13.32 -4.32 11.59
CA LYS A 40 13.26 -5.36 12.61
C LYS A 40 13.56 -6.70 11.96
N VAL A 41 14.55 -7.41 12.48
CA VAL A 41 14.90 -8.77 12.06
C VAL A 41 14.33 -9.74 13.08
N GLU A 42 13.62 -10.75 12.61
CA GLU A 42 13.04 -11.81 13.45
C GLU A 42 13.47 -13.18 12.90
N ASP A 43 14.15 -13.96 13.72
CA ASP A 43 14.58 -15.32 13.37
C ASP A 43 13.45 -16.31 13.64
N ASN A 44 13.00 -17.00 12.59
CA ASN A 44 11.94 -18.01 12.68
C ASN A 44 12.48 -19.37 13.18
N ARG A 45 13.78 -19.47 13.44
CA ARG A 45 14.51 -20.66 13.95
C ARG A 45 14.46 -21.88 13.04
N ASN A 46 14.07 -21.70 11.78
CA ASN A 46 13.95 -22.74 10.77
C ASN A 46 14.81 -22.45 9.52
N GLY A 47 15.82 -21.59 9.65
CA GLY A 47 16.66 -21.15 8.52
C GLY A 47 16.08 -19.98 7.71
N THR A 48 14.94 -19.43 8.13
CA THR A 48 14.36 -18.22 7.55
C THR A 48 14.29 -17.08 8.55
N TYR A 49 14.36 -15.85 8.06
CA TYR A 49 14.29 -14.62 8.86
C TYR A 49 13.27 -13.67 8.25
N ASN A 50 12.45 -13.05 9.10
CA ASN A 50 11.50 -12.03 8.69
C ASN A 50 12.09 -10.64 8.91
N LEU A 51 12.25 -9.89 7.82
CA LEU A 51 12.70 -8.50 7.80
C LEU A 51 11.47 -7.59 7.71
N LYS A 52 11.13 -6.93 8.81
CA LYS A 52 9.94 -6.07 8.94
C LYS A 52 10.34 -4.60 8.99
N PHE A 53 9.72 -3.78 8.14
CA PHE A 53 9.98 -2.34 8.10
C PHE A 53 8.74 -1.58 7.59
N THR A 54 8.66 -0.29 7.94
CA THR A 54 7.59 0.62 7.50
C THR A 54 8.24 1.85 6.89
N PRO A 55 8.29 1.96 5.55
CA PRO A 55 8.78 3.16 4.89
C PRO A 55 7.88 4.35 5.23
N ASP A 56 8.50 5.48 5.55
CA ASP A 56 7.85 6.77 5.82
C ASP A 56 7.78 7.66 4.57
N VAL A 57 8.61 7.37 3.57
CA VAL A 57 8.70 8.09 2.31
C VAL A 57 8.49 7.17 1.11
N ALA A 58 7.79 7.69 0.10
CA ALA A 58 7.77 7.06 -1.22
C ALA A 58 9.08 7.36 -1.97
N GLY A 59 9.53 6.42 -2.78
CA GLY A 59 10.79 6.54 -3.50
C GLY A 59 11.51 5.20 -3.65
N LYS A 60 12.77 5.29 -4.07
CA LYS A 60 13.68 4.15 -4.19
C LYS A 60 14.49 4.02 -2.90
N LEU A 61 14.32 2.92 -2.20
CA LEU A 61 15.10 2.55 -1.03
C LEU A 61 16.07 1.42 -1.39
N LEU A 62 17.16 1.30 -0.63
CA LEU A 62 18.15 0.24 -0.77
C LEU A 62 18.22 -0.54 0.54
N LEU A 63 17.85 -1.82 0.49
CA LEU A 63 17.96 -2.76 1.61
C LEU A 63 19.33 -3.44 1.55
N SER A 64 20.17 -3.19 2.54
CA SER A 64 21.41 -3.91 2.76
C SER A 64 21.20 -5.03 3.76
N VAL A 65 21.67 -6.25 3.46
CA VAL A 65 21.59 -7.41 4.35
C VAL A 65 22.97 -8.05 4.51
N LEU A 66 23.38 -8.23 5.76
CA LEU A 66 24.63 -8.86 6.14
C LEU A 66 24.33 -10.11 7.00
N ILE A 67 25.02 -11.21 6.72
CA ILE A 67 25.04 -12.42 7.57
C ILE A 67 26.47 -12.60 8.07
N LYS A 68 26.67 -12.75 9.39
CA LYS A 68 28.02 -12.82 10.01
C LYS A 68 28.94 -11.64 9.61
N GLY A 69 28.36 -10.46 9.37
CA GLY A 69 29.08 -9.26 8.93
C GLY A 69 29.46 -9.23 7.45
N GLN A 70 29.10 -10.25 6.66
CA GLN A 70 29.35 -10.29 5.21
C GLN A 70 28.09 -9.99 4.40
N PRO A 71 28.19 -9.22 3.30
CA PRO A 71 27.05 -8.99 2.41
C PRO A 71 26.62 -10.27 1.73
N ILE A 72 25.31 -10.49 1.69
CA ILE A 72 24.74 -11.60 0.95
C ILE A 72 24.78 -11.34 -0.56
N LYS A 73 24.50 -12.38 -1.34
CA LYS A 73 24.38 -12.29 -2.80
C LYS A 73 23.36 -11.20 -3.19
N ASP A 74 23.67 -10.45 -4.26
CA ASP A 74 22.81 -9.41 -4.85
C ASP A 74 22.55 -8.18 -3.95
N ASN A 75 23.33 -8.04 -2.87
CA ASN A 75 23.29 -6.88 -1.98
C ASN A 75 23.88 -5.61 -2.64
N PRO A 76 23.28 -4.41 -2.49
CA PRO A 76 22.00 -4.13 -1.82
C PRO A 76 20.77 -4.31 -2.76
N PHE A 77 19.62 -4.60 -2.16
CA PHE A 77 18.36 -4.85 -2.88
C PHE A 77 17.56 -3.55 -3.06
N PRO A 78 17.20 -3.17 -4.30
CA PRO A 78 16.35 -2.01 -4.55
C PRO A 78 14.89 -2.30 -4.20
N ILE A 79 14.30 -1.44 -3.35
CA ILE A 79 12.88 -1.48 -2.97
C ILE A 79 12.22 -0.20 -3.48
N VAL A 80 11.16 -0.33 -4.28
CA VAL A 80 10.39 0.82 -4.78
C VAL A 80 9.12 0.96 -3.96
N VAL A 81 9.03 2.04 -3.20
CA VAL A 81 7.84 2.42 -2.43
C VAL A 81 7.09 3.48 -3.21
N ARG A 82 5.79 3.28 -3.40
CA ARG A 82 4.91 4.23 -4.10
C ARG A 82 3.84 4.72 -3.13
N THR A 83 3.51 6.01 -3.20
CA THR A 83 2.32 6.52 -2.52
C THR A 83 1.08 5.90 -3.15
N LEU A 84 0.14 5.42 -2.33
CA LEU A 84 -1.18 5.05 -2.84
C LEU A 84 -1.83 6.29 -3.43
N ARG A 85 -2.41 6.19 -4.64
CA ARG A 85 -3.31 7.24 -5.14
C ARG A 85 -4.40 7.50 -4.10
N PRO A 86 -4.51 8.74 -3.59
CA PRO A 86 -5.48 9.06 -2.57
C PRO A 86 -6.89 8.98 -3.16
N HIS A 87 -7.85 8.63 -2.32
CA HIS A 87 -9.25 8.81 -2.65
C HIS A 87 -9.63 10.26 -2.41
N HIS A 88 -10.34 10.86 -3.37
CA HIS A 88 -10.86 12.23 -3.27
C HIS A 88 -12.33 12.29 -2.83
N GLY A 89 -12.98 11.13 -2.71
CA GLY A 89 -14.35 11.00 -2.22
C GLY A 89 -14.36 10.58 -0.76
N THR A 90 -15.53 10.51 -0.13
CA THR A 90 -15.72 9.95 1.21
C THR A 90 -15.89 8.43 1.14
N PHE A 91 -15.30 7.69 2.08
CA PHE A 91 -15.59 6.27 2.30
C PHE A 91 -16.87 6.14 3.12
N HIS A 92 -17.97 5.80 2.46
CA HIS A 92 -19.29 5.80 3.09
C HIS A 92 -20.19 4.73 2.50
N CYS A 93 -21.35 4.51 3.13
CA CYS A 93 -22.34 3.58 2.62
C CYS A 93 -23.14 4.18 1.44
N CYS A 94 -23.34 5.50 1.35
CA CYS A 94 -24.28 6.11 0.40
C CYS A 94 -23.77 7.44 -0.20
N THR A 95 -23.43 7.48 -1.50
CA THR A 95 -23.08 8.73 -2.21
C THR A 95 -24.24 9.75 -2.25
N PHE A 96 -25.48 9.27 -2.12
CA PHE A 96 -26.70 10.07 -2.23
C PHE A 96 -27.03 10.91 -0.98
N CYS A 97 -26.60 10.48 0.22
CA CYS A 97 -26.74 11.34 1.40
C CYS A 97 -25.85 12.59 1.29
N SER A 98 -24.66 12.44 0.69
CA SER A 98 -23.75 13.56 0.43
C SER A 98 -24.22 14.49 -0.70
N SER A 99 -25.11 14.03 -1.58
CA SER A 99 -25.62 14.83 -2.70
C SER A 99 -26.78 15.76 -2.31
N GLY A 100 -27.15 15.81 -1.03
CA GLY A 100 -28.25 16.65 -0.53
C GLY A 100 -29.63 16.25 -1.10
N GLY A 101 -29.80 15.00 -1.53
CA GLY A 101 -31.04 14.54 -2.18
C GLY A 101 -31.10 14.79 -3.68
N SER A 102 -29.96 15.04 -4.35
CA SER A 102 -29.92 15.14 -5.82
C SER A 102 -30.37 13.83 -6.47
N LYS A 103 -31.35 13.96 -7.38
CA LYS A 103 -31.96 12.85 -8.15
C LYS A 103 -31.08 12.36 -9.31
N GLU A 104 -30.00 13.08 -9.61
CA GLU A 104 -29.11 12.83 -10.75
C GLU A 104 -27.72 12.32 -10.31
N ALA A 105 -27.48 12.21 -9.00
CA ALA A 105 -26.21 11.74 -8.49
C ALA A 105 -25.93 10.32 -9.00
N THR A 106 -24.67 10.05 -9.37
CA THR A 106 -24.21 8.71 -9.73
C THR A 106 -22.97 8.41 -8.91
N CYS A 107 -22.93 7.25 -8.25
CA CYS A 107 -21.76 6.83 -7.49
C CYS A 107 -20.66 6.27 -8.41
N GLY A 108 -19.39 6.39 -8.02
CA GLY A 108 -18.27 5.75 -8.71
C GLY A 108 -18.37 4.22 -8.81
N CYS A 109 -19.22 3.55 -8.02
CA CYS A 109 -19.54 2.12 -8.18
C CYS A 109 -20.59 1.82 -9.27
N GLY A 110 -21.11 2.85 -9.95
CA GLY A 110 -22.18 2.72 -10.95
C GLY A 110 -23.60 2.78 -10.37
N GLY A 111 -23.73 2.87 -9.04
CA GLY A 111 -25.01 3.02 -8.36
C GLY A 111 -25.80 4.26 -8.79
N LYS A 112 -27.06 4.05 -9.17
CA LYS A 112 -28.03 5.10 -9.53
C LYS A 112 -29.27 4.95 -8.66
N MET A 113 -29.87 6.05 -8.22
CA MET A 113 -31.16 6.02 -7.53
C MET A 113 -32.31 6.11 -8.54
N PRO A 114 -33.22 5.13 -8.61
CA PRO A 114 -34.43 5.26 -9.41
C PRO A 114 -35.41 6.25 -8.78
N GLY A 115 -36.07 7.05 -9.63
CA GLY A 115 -37.34 7.74 -9.33
C GLY A 115 -37.37 8.63 -8.08
N GLY A 116 -37.02 9.91 -8.23
CA GLY A 116 -37.60 10.98 -7.40
C GLY A 116 -37.33 10.95 -5.88
N TYR A 117 -36.36 10.16 -5.44
CA TYR A 117 -36.13 9.81 -4.04
C TYR A 117 -35.96 11.01 -3.09
N ARG A 118 -36.57 10.92 -1.90
CA ARG A 118 -36.39 11.84 -0.77
C ARG A 118 -35.95 11.01 0.43
N GLY A 119 -34.64 10.95 0.73
CA GLY A 119 -34.11 10.22 1.90
C GLY A 119 -32.62 9.86 1.81
N CYS A 120 -32.15 8.97 2.69
CA CYS A 120 -30.82 8.37 2.68
C CYS A 120 -30.87 6.93 2.13
N GLY A 121 -30.38 6.72 0.91
CA GLY A 121 -30.62 5.50 0.13
C GLY A 121 -29.65 4.36 0.43
N HIS A 122 -30.11 3.32 1.11
CA HIS A 122 -29.48 2.00 1.19
C HIS A 122 -30.29 1.00 0.33
N GLY A 123 -29.62 0.12 -0.44
CA GLY A 123 -30.31 -1.00 -1.12
C GLY A 123 -30.93 -0.69 -2.50
N HIS A 124 -30.33 0.19 -3.29
CA HIS A 124 -30.70 0.37 -4.70
C HIS A 124 -29.94 -0.59 -5.62
N ASP A 125 -30.46 -0.80 -6.84
CA ASP A 125 -29.81 -1.63 -7.85
C ASP A 125 -28.40 -1.10 -8.17
N GLY A 126 -27.42 -2.01 -8.18
CA GLY A 126 -26.00 -1.69 -8.37
C GLY A 126 -25.27 -1.19 -7.12
N HIS A 127 -25.92 -1.11 -5.95
CA HIS A 127 -25.24 -0.84 -4.68
C HIS A 127 -24.47 -2.08 -4.20
N PRO A 128 -23.21 -1.97 -3.73
CA PRO A 128 -22.41 -3.13 -3.31
C PRO A 128 -22.81 -3.73 -1.95
N GLY A 129 -23.86 -3.22 -1.29
CA GLY A 129 -24.31 -3.67 0.03
C GLY A 129 -23.37 -3.30 1.20
N ARG A 130 -22.28 -2.56 0.93
CA ARG A 130 -21.24 -2.21 1.91
C ARG A 130 -20.67 -0.81 1.66
N ARG A 131 -19.91 -0.29 2.64
CA ARG A 131 -19.19 0.98 2.50
C ARG A 131 -18.21 0.91 1.33
N HIS A 132 -18.10 2.01 0.59
CA HIS A 132 -17.22 2.15 -0.54
C HIS A 132 -16.85 3.63 -0.76
N TRP A 133 -15.77 3.86 -1.49
CA TRP A 133 -15.31 5.19 -1.84
C TRP A 133 -16.22 5.81 -2.91
N SER A 134 -16.77 6.99 -2.64
CA SER A 134 -17.65 7.69 -3.58
C SER A 134 -16.95 8.13 -4.87
N CYS A 135 -15.62 8.35 -4.84
CA CYS A 135 -14.87 8.79 -6.01
C CYS A 135 -14.68 7.71 -7.08
N CYS A 136 -14.54 6.45 -6.68
CA CYS A 136 -14.14 5.35 -7.57
C CYS A 136 -14.86 4.02 -7.32
N GLY A 137 -15.75 3.96 -6.33
CA GLY A 137 -16.52 2.75 -5.99
C GLY A 137 -15.74 1.66 -5.25
N ASN A 138 -14.47 1.87 -4.88
CA ASN A 138 -13.67 0.82 -4.23
C ASN A 138 -14.22 0.54 -2.82
N ALA A 139 -14.48 -0.72 -2.50
CA ALA A 139 -15.04 -1.13 -1.21
C ALA A 139 -13.99 -1.37 -0.11
N LEU A 140 -12.70 -1.32 -0.46
CA LEU A 140 -11.60 -1.43 0.50
C LEU A 140 -11.23 -0.04 1.02
N GLU A 141 -11.39 0.18 2.33
CA GLU A 141 -11.14 1.47 3.00
C GLU A 141 -9.68 1.93 2.81
N HIS A 142 -8.71 1.06 3.08
CA HIS A 142 -7.27 1.38 2.98
C HIS A 142 -6.66 0.95 1.64
N SER A 143 -7.28 1.34 0.53
CA SER A 143 -6.85 0.96 -0.82
C SER A 143 -6.40 2.15 -1.66
N GLU A 144 -5.69 1.85 -2.76
CA GLU A 144 -5.42 2.82 -3.80
C GLU A 144 -6.70 3.20 -4.57
N CYS A 145 -6.86 4.48 -4.90
CA CYS A 145 -7.93 4.95 -5.77
C CYS A 145 -7.75 4.38 -7.19
N VAL A 146 -8.80 3.73 -7.71
CA VAL A 146 -8.80 3.13 -9.05
C VAL A 146 -9.12 4.14 -10.14
N ARG A 147 -9.56 5.35 -9.78
CA ARG A 147 -9.81 6.42 -10.75
C ARG A 147 -8.48 7.10 -11.08
N ALA A 148 -8.16 7.19 -12.38
CA ALA A 148 -7.00 7.96 -12.82
C ALA A 148 -7.18 9.43 -12.40
N SER A 149 -6.10 10.07 -11.96
CA SER A 149 -6.10 11.50 -11.63
C SER A 149 -6.47 12.30 -12.87
N SER A 150 -7.64 12.93 -12.88
CA SER A 150 -7.97 13.98 -13.87
C SER A 150 -7.25 15.25 -13.43
N THR A 151 -5.94 15.33 -13.63
CA THR A 151 -5.17 16.52 -13.33
C THR A 151 -5.54 17.59 -14.36
N HIS A 152 -6.41 18.52 -14.00
CA HIS A 152 -6.74 19.69 -14.81
C HIS A 152 -5.69 20.77 -14.54
N TYR A 153 -4.83 21.05 -15.53
CA TYR A 153 -3.93 22.18 -15.50
C TYR A 153 -4.65 23.38 -16.11
N GLN A 154 -4.85 24.44 -15.33
CA GLN A 154 -5.35 25.72 -15.82
C GLN A 154 -4.33 26.80 -15.47
N PHE A 155 -3.91 27.57 -16.46
CA PHE A 155 -3.19 28.82 -16.24
C PHE A 155 -4.19 29.97 -16.39
N THR A 156 -4.03 31.00 -15.56
CA THR A 156 -4.80 32.24 -15.68
C THR A 156 -3.80 33.35 -15.99
N LEU A 157 -4.05 34.10 -17.06
CA LEU A 157 -3.28 35.29 -17.44
C LEU A 157 -3.71 36.48 -16.57
#